data_AF-A0A7Y2DUB4-F1
#
_entry.id   AF-A0A7Y2DUB4-F1
#
_cell.length_a   1.000
_cell.length_b   1.000
_cell.length_c   1.000
_cell.angle_alpha   90.00
_cell.angle_beta   90.00
_cell.angle_gamma   90.00
#
_symmetry.space_group_name_H-M   'P 1'
#
loop_
_entity.id
_entity.type
_entity.pdbx_description
1 polymer ?
#
loop_
_entity_poly.entity_id
_entity_poly.type
_entity_poly.pdbx_seq_one_letter_code
_entity_poly.pdbx_strand_id
1 'polypeptide(L)'
;MKSIRCPECDLMDWAEAARCKRCGYAFQEVAQEHPEEQEQQEFSEFSSDDPVMEEHTVYETVEHSGEEHFYEEGSEYVSGNYAPQEEYGSGYSGHHTVLKPSRKMAITSMIFGIIGMPFFSMVWGTMLAIFLAMLLGTVGAAIGGGISILILPIGLIMGIVALVRSNKRPAEYGGKGFAVAGIACNSVGLVMLPLILAIAIPNLMAARRAANEGSAIGSLQTLAKAQMAFRDQNYGRCARLEELGQAQVIDPLLGNGQKMGYRFIIVSLPNADGGCEIMAVPVSKSEGTRSFYYSTEDNILRAADKKGEVANRMDPPLDSEYGPQKPQISSKTF
;
A
#
# COMPACT_ATOMS: atom_id res chain seq x y z
N MET A 1 -13.80 31.95 10.71
CA MET A 1 -13.71 31.00 11.84
C MET A 1 -13.55 31.81 13.12
N LYS A 2 -14.54 31.80 14.01
CA LYS A 2 -14.47 32.52 15.30
C LYS A 2 -13.67 31.66 16.29
N SER A 3 -12.77 32.29 17.04
CA SER A 3 -12.01 31.64 18.12
C SER A 3 -12.56 32.09 19.47
N ILE A 4 -12.50 31.22 20.47
CA ILE A 4 -12.91 31.49 21.85
C ILE A 4 -11.72 31.24 22.78
N ARG A 5 -11.54 32.10 23.76
CA ARG A 5 -10.47 31.99 24.76
C ARG A 5 -11.02 31.34 26.02
N CYS A 6 -10.35 30.29 26.49
CA CYS A 6 -10.75 29.64 27.74
C CYS A 6 -10.45 30.54 28.95
N PRO A 7 -11.42 30.82 29.84
CA PRO A 7 -11.20 31.67 31.01
C PRO A 7 -10.26 31.04 32.05
N GLU A 8 -10.12 29.71 32.04
CA GLU A 8 -9.36 29.00 33.08
C GLU A 8 -7.87 28.82 32.72
N CYS A 9 -7.53 28.70 31.43
CA CYS A 9 -6.17 28.34 31.00
C CYS A 9 -5.62 29.20 29.85
N ASP A 10 -6.35 30.23 29.45
CA ASP A 10 -6.00 31.22 28.40
C ASP A 10 -5.68 30.61 27.01
N LEU A 11 -6.07 29.35 26.79
CA LEU A 11 -5.91 28.69 25.49
C LEU A 11 -6.98 29.19 24.50
N MET A 12 -6.56 29.52 23.28
CA MET A 12 -7.46 29.78 22.16
C MET A 12 -7.94 28.46 21.56
N ASP A 13 -9.24 28.22 21.63
CA ASP A 13 -9.91 27.09 21.01
C ASP A 13 -10.88 27.57 19.92
N TRP A 14 -11.41 26.62 19.16
CA TRP A 14 -12.42 26.90 18.14
C TRP A 14 -13.76 27.19 18.80
N ALA A 15 -14.51 28.20 18.34
CA ALA A 15 -15.76 28.61 18.99
C ALA A 15 -16.86 27.52 19.01
N GLU A 16 -16.72 26.46 18.20
CA GLU A 16 -17.63 25.30 18.15
C GLU A 16 -17.23 24.19 19.15
N ALA A 17 -16.09 24.31 19.83
CA ALA A 17 -15.66 23.32 20.81
C ALA A 17 -16.54 23.43 22.08
N ALA A 18 -17.27 22.37 22.41
CA ALA A 18 -18.08 22.32 23.64
C ALA A 18 -17.23 22.35 24.93
N ARG A 19 -15.95 21.97 24.85
CA ARG A 19 -15.01 21.91 25.99
C ARG A 19 -13.60 22.29 25.57
N CYS A 20 -12.87 22.97 26.46
CA CYS A 20 -11.47 23.30 26.25
C CYS A 20 -10.58 22.05 26.28
N LYS A 21 -9.72 21.87 25.27
CA LYS A 21 -8.81 20.71 25.17
C LYS A 21 -7.80 20.57 26.31
N ARG A 22 -7.44 21.66 27.00
CA ARG A 22 -6.37 21.64 28.02
C ARG A 22 -6.90 21.42 29.43
N CYS A 23 -7.97 22.10 29.82
CA CYS A 23 -8.50 22.05 31.18
C CYS A 23 -9.89 21.41 31.29
N GLY A 24 -10.55 21.09 30.17
CA GLY A 24 -11.88 20.48 30.17
C GLY A 24 -13.03 21.44 30.53
N TYR A 25 -12.77 22.74 30.67
CA TYR A 25 -13.79 23.76 30.92
C TYR A 25 -14.88 23.70 29.84
N ALA A 26 -16.14 23.55 30.25
CA ALA A 26 -17.28 23.48 29.35
C ALA A 26 -17.78 24.89 29.00
N PHE A 27 -17.86 25.19 27.71
CA PHE A 27 -18.44 26.44 27.24
C PHE A 27 -19.95 26.28 27.28
N GLN A 28 -20.60 27.01 28.18
CA GLN A 28 -22.04 26.89 28.41
C GLN A 28 -22.81 27.35 27.17
N GLU A 29 -23.67 26.47 26.68
CA GLU A 29 -24.43 26.56 25.43
C GLU A 29 -25.14 27.92 25.25
N VAL A 30 -24.89 28.59 24.13
CA VAL A 30 -25.84 29.53 23.54
C VAL A 30 -26.64 28.73 22.52
N ALA A 31 -27.74 28.15 22.98
CA ALA A 31 -28.75 27.55 22.13
C ALA A 31 -29.75 28.62 21.62
N GLN A 32 -30.32 28.34 20.43
CA GLN A 32 -31.49 28.99 19.76
C GLN A 32 -31.15 30.25 18.92
N GLU A 33 -31.54 30.44 17.66
CA GLU A 33 -32.60 29.98 16.72
C GLU A 33 -32.02 30.05 15.26
N HIS A 34 -32.40 29.27 14.24
CA HIS A 34 -33.67 29.24 13.46
C HIS A 34 -33.50 28.24 12.26
N PRO A 35 -34.55 27.88 11.47
CA PRO A 35 -35.06 26.52 11.33
C PRO A 35 -34.95 25.92 9.91
N GLU A 36 -35.39 24.67 9.80
CA GLU A 36 -35.67 23.90 8.58
C GLU A 36 -36.76 24.55 7.71
N GLU A 37 -36.58 24.53 6.39
CA GLU A 37 -37.68 24.57 5.43
C GLU A 37 -37.56 23.36 4.48
N GLN A 38 -38.49 22.43 4.66
CA GLN A 38 -38.96 21.50 3.65
C GLN A 38 -40.09 22.17 2.89
N GLU A 39 -40.08 22.13 1.57
CA GLU A 39 -41.31 22.19 0.79
C GLU A 39 -41.36 20.98 -0.15
N GLN A 40 -42.39 20.16 0.10
CA GLN A 40 -42.84 19.02 -0.70
C GLN A 40 -43.59 19.55 -1.94
N GLN A 41 -43.55 18.85 -3.07
CA GLN A 41 -44.68 18.17 -3.76
C GLN A 41 -44.41 18.39 -5.26
N GLU A 42 -44.66 17.52 -6.24
CA GLU A 42 -45.60 16.43 -6.36
C GLU A 42 -45.15 15.51 -7.52
N PHE A 43 -45.77 14.35 -7.56
CA PHE A 43 -45.52 13.17 -8.37
C PHE A 43 -46.32 13.21 -9.68
N SER A 44 -45.71 12.91 -10.84
CA SER A 44 -46.42 12.26 -11.96
C SER A 44 -45.46 11.75 -13.05
N GLU A 45 -45.13 10.46 -12.97
CA GLU A 45 -45.37 9.46 -14.02
C GLU A 45 -45.81 9.97 -15.42
N PHE A 46 -45.00 9.79 -16.46
CA PHE A 46 -45.48 9.45 -17.82
C PHE A 46 -44.36 8.95 -18.75
N SER A 47 -44.77 8.09 -19.66
CA SER A 47 -44.01 7.15 -20.51
C SER A 47 -43.45 7.77 -21.81
N SER A 48 -42.45 7.08 -22.35
CA SER A 48 -42.00 6.90 -23.76
C SER A 48 -42.59 7.78 -24.87
N ASP A 49 -41.73 8.31 -25.75
CA ASP A 49 -41.67 7.98 -27.20
C ASP A 49 -40.63 8.86 -27.96
N ASP A 50 -40.00 8.27 -28.97
CA ASP A 50 -38.98 8.76 -29.94
C ASP A 50 -39.42 10.00 -30.80
N PRO A 51 -38.74 10.47 -31.89
CA PRO A 51 -37.42 10.17 -32.48
C PRO A 51 -36.57 11.40 -32.93
N VAL A 52 -35.37 11.08 -33.41
CA VAL A 52 -34.44 11.85 -34.26
C VAL A 52 -35.00 12.09 -35.68
N MET A 53 -34.74 13.27 -36.27
CA MET A 53 -34.55 13.54 -37.72
C MET A 53 -33.72 14.83 -37.89
N GLU A 54 -32.49 14.77 -38.43
CA GLU A 54 -32.10 14.84 -39.86
C GLU A 54 -32.37 16.21 -40.52
N GLU A 55 -31.32 16.85 -41.10
CA GLU A 55 -31.35 17.21 -42.54
C GLU A 55 -29.96 17.61 -43.12
N HIS A 56 -29.49 16.77 -44.07
CA HIS A 56 -28.83 17.01 -45.36
C HIS A 56 -27.41 17.63 -45.45
N THR A 57 -26.37 16.88 -45.88
CA THR A 57 -26.00 16.38 -47.23
C THR A 57 -25.70 17.47 -48.27
N VAL A 58 -24.48 17.48 -48.82
CA VAL A 58 -24.16 17.38 -50.26
C VAL A 58 -22.69 16.97 -50.40
N TYR A 59 -22.46 16.08 -51.36
CA TYR A 59 -21.25 15.38 -51.77
C TYR A 59 -20.73 16.01 -53.08
N GLU A 60 -19.41 16.07 -53.28
CA GLU A 60 -18.84 16.00 -54.63
C GLU A 60 -17.43 15.39 -54.58
N THR A 61 -17.26 14.28 -55.30
CA THR A 61 -16.02 13.54 -55.52
C THR A 61 -15.36 13.99 -56.82
N VAL A 62 -14.05 14.25 -56.82
CA VAL A 62 -13.21 14.20 -58.03
C VAL A 62 -11.88 13.52 -57.67
N GLU A 63 -11.64 12.35 -58.27
CA GLU A 63 -10.33 11.70 -58.34
C GLU A 63 -9.44 12.40 -59.39
N HIS A 64 -8.18 12.72 -59.07
CA HIS A 64 -7.04 12.30 -59.90
C HIS A 64 -5.66 12.55 -59.26
N SER A 65 -4.86 11.48 -59.27
CA SER A 65 -3.42 11.39 -59.56
C SER A 65 -2.39 12.35 -58.92
N GLY A 66 -1.36 11.74 -58.31
CA GLY A 66 0.03 12.05 -58.67
C GLY A 66 0.86 12.85 -57.68
N GLU A 67 1.89 12.18 -57.16
CA GLU A 67 3.21 12.66 -56.74
C GLU A 67 3.41 13.39 -55.40
N GLU A 68 4.40 12.86 -54.68
CA GLU A 68 4.99 13.31 -53.43
C GLU A 68 5.48 14.76 -53.49
N HIS A 69 5.40 15.52 -52.39
CA HIS A 69 6.51 16.37 -51.92
C HIS A 69 6.27 16.86 -50.48
N PHE A 70 7.32 16.75 -49.68
CA PHE A 70 7.39 17.06 -48.25
C PHE A 70 7.76 18.55 -48.04
N TYR A 71 6.91 19.34 -47.37
CA TYR A 71 7.33 20.58 -46.69
C TYR A 71 6.50 20.81 -45.43
N GLU A 72 7.20 21.03 -44.31
CA GLU A 72 6.68 21.42 -42.99
C GLU A 72 6.29 22.90 -43.02
N GLU A 73 5.00 23.20 -42.80
CA GLU A 73 4.45 24.55 -42.76
C GLU A 73 4.41 25.08 -41.31
N GLY A 74 4.94 26.29 -41.12
CA GLY A 74 5.18 26.91 -39.82
C GLY A 74 3.92 27.33 -39.10
N SER A 75 3.89 27.12 -37.78
CA SER A 75 2.90 27.75 -36.89
C SER A 75 3.48 29.00 -36.24
N GLU A 76 2.70 30.05 -36.43
CA GLU A 76 2.87 31.45 -36.05
C GLU A 76 2.80 31.61 -34.52
N TYR A 77 3.84 32.16 -33.91
CA TYR A 77 3.83 32.51 -32.49
C TYR A 77 3.41 33.97 -32.32
N VAL A 78 2.23 34.16 -31.72
CA VAL A 78 1.72 35.45 -31.23
C VAL A 78 2.72 36.05 -30.23
N SER A 79 3.36 37.15 -30.62
CA SER A 79 4.31 37.89 -29.79
C SER A 79 3.56 38.83 -28.85
N GLY A 80 3.77 38.64 -27.54
CA GLY A 80 3.29 39.55 -26.51
C GLY A 80 4.09 40.86 -26.51
N ASN A 81 3.37 41.98 -26.48
CA ASN A 81 3.89 43.35 -26.50
C ASN A 81 4.95 43.61 -25.41
N TYR A 82 6.15 44.05 -25.84
CA TYR A 82 7.07 44.82 -25.01
C TYR A 82 7.29 46.18 -25.68
N ALA A 83 7.11 47.25 -24.91
CA ALA A 83 7.27 48.64 -25.34
C ALA A 83 8.73 48.95 -25.73
N PRO A 84 8.98 49.90 -26.66
CA PRO A 84 10.35 50.26 -27.04
C PRO A 84 10.94 51.27 -26.05
N GLN A 85 12.14 50.99 -25.54
CA GLN A 85 13.03 52.03 -25.02
C GLN A 85 13.97 52.43 -26.15
N GLU A 86 13.90 53.71 -26.53
CA GLU A 86 14.88 54.37 -27.38
C GLU A 86 16.21 54.51 -26.61
N GLU A 87 17.30 53.98 -27.14
CA GLU A 87 18.64 54.45 -26.78
C GLU A 87 19.62 54.34 -27.95
N TYR A 88 20.23 55.48 -28.26
CA TYR A 88 21.12 55.76 -29.38
C TYR A 88 22.54 55.25 -29.04
N GLY A 89 23.16 54.41 -29.88
CA GLY A 89 24.53 53.98 -29.60
C GLY A 89 25.15 52.96 -30.54
N SER A 90 25.73 53.46 -31.64
CA SER A 90 27.00 53.02 -32.25
C SER A 90 27.48 51.57 -32.04
N GLY A 91 27.27 50.75 -33.06
CA GLY A 91 28.30 49.90 -33.69
C GLY A 91 29.31 49.17 -32.81
N TYR A 92 28.94 47.99 -32.34
CA TYR A 92 29.84 46.84 -32.23
C TYR A 92 29.08 45.59 -32.66
N SER A 93 29.45 45.02 -33.81
CA SER A 93 28.95 43.70 -34.22
C SER A 93 29.67 42.66 -33.38
N GLY A 94 29.23 42.50 -32.14
CA GLY A 94 29.53 41.32 -31.36
C GLY A 94 28.81 40.15 -31.99
N HIS A 95 29.53 39.10 -32.37
CA HIS A 95 28.91 37.80 -32.63
C HIS A 95 28.18 37.36 -31.35
N HIS A 96 26.91 37.74 -31.20
CA HIS A 96 26.02 37.16 -30.22
C HIS A 96 25.82 35.72 -30.66
N THR A 97 26.67 34.83 -30.17
CA THR A 97 26.39 33.40 -30.23
C THR A 97 25.09 33.21 -29.46
N VAL A 98 23.99 33.01 -30.19
CA VAL A 98 22.73 32.58 -29.59
C VAL A 98 23.02 31.21 -28.99
N LEU A 99 23.41 31.20 -27.71
CA LEU A 99 23.70 29.98 -26.97
C LEU A 99 22.40 29.18 -26.96
N LYS A 100 22.38 28.09 -27.72
CA LYS A 100 21.25 27.16 -27.76
C LYS A 100 20.99 26.67 -26.33
N PRO A 101 19.82 26.94 -25.73
CA PRO A 101 19.57 26.64 -24.32
C PRO A 101 19.74 25.15 -24.07
N SER A 102 20.41 24.80 -22.97
CA SER A 102 20.71 23.41 -22.67
C SER A 102 19.44 22.69 -22.20
N ARG A 103 19.12 21.57 -22.86
CA ARG A 103 17.94 20.73 -22.51
C ARG A 103 18.30 19.56 -21.57
N LYS A 104 19.57 19.41 -21.22
CA LYS A 104 20.10 18.24 -20.50
C LYS A 104 19.38 18.01 -19.16
N MET A 105 19.19 19.06 -18.35
CA MET A 105 18.49 18.95 -17.06
C MET A 105 17.02 18.55 -17.21
N ALA A 106 16.33 19.08 -18.23
CA ALA A 106 14.92 18.77 -18.48
C ALA A 106 14.72 17.35 -19.05
N ILE A 107 15.63 16.88 -19.88
CA ILE A 107 15.62 15.51 -20.40
C ILE A 107 15.88 14.52 -19.26
N THR A 108 16.86 14.78 -18.38
CA THR A 108 17.12 13.90 -17.24
C THR A 108 15.91 13.81 -16.30
N SER A 109 15.20 14.91 -16.04
CA SER A 109 13.98 14.86 -15.23
C SER A 109 12.86 14.08 -15.89
N MET A 110 12.73 14.13 -17.22
CA MET A 110 11.74 13.34 -17.94
C MET A 110 12.05 11.85 -17.83
N ILE A 111 13.32 11.44 -17.99
CA ILE A 111 13.73 10.03 -17.88
C ILE A 111 13.43 9.49 -16.47
N PHE A 112 13.82 10.22 -15.41
CA PHE A 112 13.49 9.81 -14.05
C PHE A 112 11.98 9.86 -13.76
N GLY A 113 11.24 10.75 -14.42
CA GLY A 113 9.77 10.79 -14.35
C GLY A 113 9.11 9.57 -14.98
N ILE A 114 9.61 9.10 -16.13
CA ILE A 114 9.12 7.90 -16.83
C ILE A 114 9.47 6.65 -16.01
N ILE A 115 10.71 6.53 -15.56
CA ILE A 115 11.15 5.40 -14.74
C ILE A 115 10.37 5.36 -13.41
N GLY A 116 10.07 6.53 -12.84
CA GLY A 116 9.28 6.68 -11.63
C GLY A 116 7.76 6.59 -11.82
N MET A 117 7.25 6.34 -13.04
CA MET A 117 5.81 6.15 -13.23
C MET A 117 5.37 4.90 -12.46
N PRO A 118 4.22 4.90 -11.75
CA PRO A 118 3.83 3.80 -10.85
C PRO A 118 3.80 2.43 -11.56
N PHE A 119 3.27 2.38 -12.79
CA PHE A 119 3.23 1.13 -13.56
C PHE A 119 4.62 0.64 -13.97
N PHE A 120 5.47 1.56 -14.44
CA PHE A 120 6.82 1.22 -14.89
C PHE A 120 7.72 0.82 -13.72
N SER A 121 7.72 1.61 -12.64
CA SER A 121 8.47 1.31 -11.41
C SER A 121 7.98 0.02 -10.74
N MET A 122 6.68 -0.31 -10.80
CA MET A 122 6.18 -1.57 -10.28
C MET A 122 6.69 -2.77 -11.10
N VAL A 123 6.63 -2.71 -12.44
CA VAL A 123 7.12 -3.83 -13.28
C VAL A 123 8.64 -3.96 -13.18
N TRP A 124 9.38 -2.88 -13.40
CA TRP A 124 10.85 -2.94 -13.40
C TRP A 124 11.44 -3.10 -11.99
N GLY A 125 10.82 -2.51 -10.99
CA GLY A 125 11.21 -2.66 -9.60
C GLY A 125 10.98 -4.07 -9.07
N THR A 126 9.85 -4.71 -9.43
CA THR A 126 9.61 -6.12 -9.07
C THR A 126 10.56 -7.07 -9.79
N MET A 127 10.83 -6.84 -11.08
CA MET A 127 11.85 -7.60 -11.82
C MET A 127 13.23 -7.49 -11.17
N LEU A 128 13.67 -6.28 -10.81
CA LEU A 128 14.93 -6.06 -10.12
C LEU A 128 14.94 -6.73 -8.74
N ALA A 129 13.86 -6.62 -7.97
CA ALA A 129 13.76 -7.22 -6.64
C ALA A 129 13.80 -8.75 -6.71
N ILE A 130 13.12 -9.38 -7.68
CA ILE A 130 13.16 -10.83 -7.90
C ILE A 130 14.56 -11.28 -8.31
N PHE A 131 15.19 -10.55 -9.23
CA PHE A 131 16.56 -10.84 -9.66
C PHE A 131 17.55 -10.76 -8.49
N LEU A 132 17.50 -9.68 -7.70
CA LEU A 132 18.33 -9.56 -6.51
C LEU A 132 17.97 -10.60 -5.44
N ALA A 133 16.70 -11.01 -5.35
CA ALA A 133 16.28 -12.06 -4.44
C ALA A 133 16.88 -13.42 -4.79
N MET A 134 17.01 -13.74 -6.08
CA MET A 134 17.67 -14.97 -6.53
C MET A 134 19.17 -14.97 -6.21
N LEU A 135 19.83 -13.81 -6.23
CA LEU A 135 21.26 -13.68 -5.98
C LEU A 135 21.62 -13.59 -4.49
N LEU A 136 20.87 -12.79 -3.74
CA LEU A 136 21.20 -12.38 -2.36
C LEU A 136 20.13 -12.82 -1.35
N GLY A 137 19.16 -13.63 -1.76
CA GLY A 137 18.06 -14.09 -0.92
C GLY A 137 17.13 -12.95 -0.48
N THR A 138 16.57 -13.05 0.72
CA THR A 138 15.62 -12.07 1.27
C THR A 138 16.21 -10.65 1.38
N VAL A 139 17.52 -10.54 1.61
CA VAL A 139 18.23 -9.26 1.66
C VAL A 139 18.21 -8.56 0.29
N GLY A 140 18.39 -9.31 -0.80
CA GLY A 140 18.32 -8.78 -2.16
C GLY A 140 16.94 -8.24 -2.52
N ALA A 141 15.88 -8.96 -2.11
CA ALA A 141 14.51 -8.50 -2.29
C ALA A 141 14.26 -7.15 -1.58
N ALA A 142 14.74 -7.00 -0.35
CA ALA A 142 14.59 -5.77 0.43
C ALA A 142 15.34 -4.59 -0.20
N ILE A 143 16.57 -4.81 -0.69
CA ILE A 143 17.37 -3.78 -1.37
C ILE A 143 16.69 -3.35 -2.67
N GLY A 144 16.24 -4.29 -3.51
CA GLY A 144 15.58 -3.98 -4.77
C GLY A 144 14.26 -3.21 -4.59
N GLY A 145 13.47 -3.59 -3.59
CA GLY A 145 12.26 -2.86 -3.20
C GLY A 145 12.58 -1.44 -2.70
N GLY A 146 13.59 -1.31 -1.84
CA GLY A 146 14.02 -0.01 -1.30
C GLY A 146 14.49 0.97 -2.37
N ILE A 147 15.30 0.52 -3.33
CA ILE A 147 15.76 1.34 -4.46
C ILE A 147 14.56 1.88 -5.26
N SER A 148 13.57 1.03 -5.52
CA SER A 148 12.37 1.40 -6.29
C SER A 148 11.56 2.51 -5.62
N ILE A 149 11.45 2.46 -4.28
CA ILE A 149 10.75 3.49 -3.48
C ILE A 149 11.52 4.83 -3.50
N LEU A 150 12.86 4.79 -3.49
CA LEU A 150 13.69 6.00 -3.49
C LEU A 150 13.70 6.75 -4.82
N ILE A 151 13.43 6.08 -5.96
CA ILE A 151 13.38 6.72 -7.28
C ILE A 151 12.23 7.73 -7.38
N LEU A 152 11.10 7.47 -6.71
CA LEU A 152 9.91 8.35 -6.71
C LEU A 152 10.24 9.78 -6.25
N PRO A 153 10.74 10.02 -5.02
CA PRO A 153 11.06 11.38 -4.57
C PRO A 153 12.20 12.01 -5.35
N ILE A 154 13.21 11.24 -5.79
CA ILE A 154 14.34 11.77 -6.57
C ILE A 154 13.87 12.31 -7.92
N GLY A 155 13.01 11.58 -8.63
CA GLY A 155 12.45 12.01 -9.91
C GLY A 155 11.61 13.27 -9.78
N LEU A 156 10.81 13.37 -8.72
CA LEU A 156 10.01 14.56 -8.43
C LEU A 156 10.88 15.79 -8.12
N ILE A 157 11.89 15.64 -7.25
CA ILE A 157 12.82 16.73 -6.90
C ILE A 157 13.54 17.22 -8.14
N MET A 158 14.06 16.32 -8.99
CA MET A 158 14.74 16.68 -10.23
C MET A 158 13.79 17.38 -11.22
N GLY A 159 12.54 16.94 -11.32
CA GLY A 159 11.50 17.61 -12.11
C GLY A 159 11.24 19.04 -11.65
N ILE A 160 11.04 19.25 -10.34
CA ILE A 160 10.80 20.58 -9.77
C ILE A 160 12.00 21.50 -9.99
N VAL A 161 13.23 21.01 -9.76
CA VAL A 161 14.45 21.80 -9.97
C VAL A 161 14.62 22.20 -11.43
N ALA A 162 14.35 21.29 -12.38
CA ALA A 162 14.41 21.59 -13.81
C ALA A 162 13.36 22.64 -14.22
N LEU A 163 12.15 22.56 -13.66
CA LEU A 163 11.08 23.53 -13.90
C LEU A 163 11.43 24.91 -13.34
N VAL A 164 11.93 24.98 -12.09
CA VAL A 164 12.32 26.24 -11.46
C VAL A 164 13.48 26.91 -12.20
N ARG A 165 14.51 26.15 -12.61
CA ARG A 165 15.65 26.70 -13.35
C ARG A 165 15.27 27.19 -14.75
N SER A 166 14.46 26.43 -15.48
CA SER A 166 13.97 26.84 -16.80
C SER A 166 13.01 28.03 -16.73
N ASN A 167 12.35 28.27 -15.59
CA ASN A 167 11.55 29.48 -15.42
C ASN A 167 12.37 30.71 -15.03
N LYS A 168 13.42 30.54 -14.19
CA LYS A 168 14.27 31.65 -13.73
C LYS A 168 15.29 32.12 -14.77
N ARG A 169 15.77 31.23 -15.65
CA ARG A 169 16.79 31.56 -16.66
C ARG A 169 16.46 30.91 -18.02
N PRO A 170 15.47 31.44 -18.75
CA PRO A 170 14.97 30.82 -19.99
C PRO A 170 16.00 30.82 -21.14
N ALA A 171 16.94 31.77 -21.15
CA ALA A 171 18.01 31.82 -22.14
C ALA A 171 19.08 30.71 -21.94
N GLU A 172 19.21 30.16 -20.73
CA GLU A 172 20.25 29.18 -20.37
C GLU A 172 19.69 27.74 -20.30
N TYR A 173 18.45 27.59 -19.82
CA TYR A 173 17.80 26.29 -19.59
C TYR A 173 16.49 26.18 -20.37
N GLY A 174 16.41 25.22 -21.28
CA GLY A 174 15.22 24.93 -22.07
C GLY A 174 14.47 23.68 -21.60
N GLY A 175 13.31 23.40 -22.20
CA GLY A 175 12.60 22.13 -22.00
C GLY A 175 11.54 22.12 -20.90
N LYS A 176 10.84 23.25 -20.65
CA LYS A 176 9.74 23.33 -19.68
C LYS A 176 8.73 22.18 -19.82
N GLY A 177 8.33 21.85 -21.06
CA GLY A 177 7.41 20.74 -21.34
C GLY A 177 7.92 19.37 -20.84
N PHE A 178 9.21 19.08 -21.00
CA PHE A 178 9.81 17.83 -20.51
C PHE A 178 9.88 17.77 -18.98
N ALA A 179 10.14 18.91 -18.32
CA ALA A 179 10.10 19.00 -16.86
C ALA A 179 8.67 18.79 -16.32
N VAL A 180 7.67 19.43 -16.95
CA VAL A 180 6.25 19.26 -16.59
C VAL A 180 5.79 17.81 -16.80
N ALA A 181 6.15 17.19 -17.93
CA ALA A 181 5.83 15.80 -18.20
C ALA A 181 6.42 14.85 -17.15
N GLY A 182 7.70 15.06 -16.76
CA GLY A 182 8.34 14.26 -15.73
C GLY A 182 7.67 14.36 -14.36
N ILE A 183 7.26 15.58 -13.96
CA ILE A 183 6.52 15.81 -12.70
C ILE A 183 5.15 15.13 -12.78
N ALA A 184 4.41 15.31 -13.88
CA ALA A 184 3.07 14.76 -14.04
C ALA A 184 3.07 13.22 -13.95
N CYS A 185 3.96 12.54 -14.70
CA CYS A 185 4.05 11.08 -14.69
C CYS A 185 4.39 10.51 -13.30
N ASN A 186 5.25 11.18 -12.54
CA ASN A 186 5.66 10.74 -11.21
C ASN A 186 4.58 11.04 -10.14
N SER A 187 3.91 12.18 -10.24
CA SER A 187 2.91 12.64 -9.25
C SER A 187 1.75 11.66 -9.04
N VAL A 188 1.35 10.93 -10.08
CA VAL A 188 0.31 9.89 -9.99
C VAL A 188 0.70 8.82 -8.98
N GLY A 189 1.96 8.39 -8.98
CA GLY A 189 2.45 7.38 -8.02
C GLY A 189 2.41 7.89 -6.58
N LEU A 190 2.78 9.15 -6.35
CA LEU A 190 2.79 9.75 -5.02
C LEU A 190 1.38 9.82 -4.39
N VAL A 191 0.35 10.06 -5.21
CA VAL A 191 -1.04 10.12 -4.76
C VAL A 191 -1.65 8.73 -4.62
N MET A 192 -1.35 7.80 -5.53
CA MET A 192 -1.95 6.45 -5.51
C MET A 192 -1.32 5.52 -4.47
N LEU A 193 -0.03 5.68 -4.16
CA LEU A 193 0.66 4.81 -3.20
C LEU A 193 0.00 4.76 -1.81
N PRO A 194 -0.32 5.89 -1.14
CA PRO A 194 -0.99 5.85 0.17
C PRO A 194 -2.41 5.25 0.08
N LEU A 195 -3.11 5.42 -1.04
CA LEU A 195 -4.44 4.82 -1.25
C LEU A 195 -4.36 3.29 -1.31
N ILE A 196 -3.40 2.75 -2.06
CA ILE A 196 -3.16 1.30 -2.13
C ILE A 196 -2.73 0.77 -0.76
N LEU A 197 -1.82 1.47 -0.07
CA LEU A 197 -1.36 1.06 1.27
C LEU A 197 -2.49 1.05 2.30
N ALA A 198 -3.42 2.00 2.25
CA ALA A 198 -4.56 2.03 3.16
C ALA A 198 -5.42 0.76 3.09
N ILE A 199 -5.55 0.16 1.90
CA ILE A 199 -6.29 -1.09 1.67
C ILE A 199 -5.39 -2.32 1.91
N ALA A 200 -4.11 -2.23 1.54
CA ALA A 200 -3.18 -3.35 1.61
C ALA A 200 -2.75 -3.68 3.05
N ILE A 201 -2.50 -2.68 3.90
CA ILE A 201 -2.06 -2.87 5.29
C ILE A 201 -3.02 -3.74 6.12
N PRO A 202 -4.35 -3.50 6.15
CA PRO A 202 -5.25 -4.33 6.95
C PRO A 202 -5.27 -5.78 6.45
N ASN A 203 -5.26 -5.98 5.13
CA ASN A 203 -5.20 -7.31 4.53
C ASN A 203 -3.85 -8.00 4.79
N LEU A 204 -2.75 -7.24 4.83
CA LEU A 204 -1.43 -7.76 5.18
C LEU A 204 -1.39 -8.28 6.63
N MET A 205 -2.01 -7.56 7.57
CA MET A 205 -2.12 -8.02 8.96
C MET A 205 -2.97 -9.29 9.07
N ALA A 206 -4.05 -9.41 8.30
CA ALA A 206 -4.84 -10.64 8.23
C ALA A 206 -4.03 -11.80 7.61
N ALA A 207 -3.32 -11.56 6.52
CA ALA A 207 -2.48 -12.56 5.86
C ALA A 207 -1.34 -13.05 6.77
N ARG A 208 -0.72 -12.14 7.53
CA ARG A 208 0.31 -12.49 8.51
C ARG A 208 -0.24 -13.41 9.60
N ARG A 209 -1.42 -13.10 10.16
CA ARG A 209 -2.07 -13.97 11.15
C ARG A 209 -2.38 -15.35 10.58
N ALA A 210 -2.90 -15.43 9.36
CA ALA A 210 -3.17 -16.71 8.69
C ALA A 210 -1.88 -17.52 8.45
N ALA A 211 -0.79 -16.87 8.06
CA ALA A 211 0.52 -17.52 7.88
C ALA A 211 1.09 -18.03 9.21
N ASN A 212 0.99 -17.24 10.28
CA ASN A 212 1.40 -17.64 11.63
C ASN A 212 0.58 -18.85 12.11
N GLU A 213 -0.75 -18.83 11.94
CA GLU A 213 -1.63 -19.98 12.24
C GLU A 213 -1.24 -21.23 11.45
N GLY A 214 -0.98 -21.10 10.15
CA GLY A 214 -0.48 -22.20 9.32
C GLY A 214 0.86 -22.75 9.81
N SER A 215 1.78 -21.88 10.23
CA SER A 215 3.07 -22.30 10.81
C SER A 215 2.89 -23.00 12.15
N ALA A 216 1.92 -22.57 12.97
CA ALA A 216 1.59 -23.21 14.24
C ALA A 216 1.05 -24.64 14.03
N ILE A 217 0.12 -24.81 13.08
CA ILE A 217 -0.42 -26.12 12.69
C ILE A 217 0.71 -27.05 12.21
N GLY A 218 1.58 -26.57 11.32
CA GLY A 218 2.72 -27.35 10.84
C GLY A 218 3.68 -27.75 11.97
N SER A 219 3.98 -26.82 12.88
CA SER A 219 4.83 -27.07 14.04
C SER A 219 4.21 -28.08 15.01
N LEU A 220 2.90 -28.03 15.23
CA LEU A 220 2.17 -29.03 16.03
C LEU A 220 2.24 -30.41 15.41
N GLN A 221 2.08 -30.54 14.10
CA GLN A 221 2.23 -31.83 13.40
C GLN A 221 3.66 -32.38 13.51
N THR A 222 4.67 -31.51 13.43
CA THR A 222 6.06 -31.90 13.67
C THR A 222 6.26 -32.39 15.11
N LEU A 223 5.74 -31.67 16.10
CA LEU A 223 5.81 -32.06 17.51
C LEU A 223 5.07 -33.38 17.77
N ALA A 224 3.88 -33.56 17.20
CA ALA A 224 3.11 -34.80 17.32
C ALA A 224 3.90 -36.01 16.84
N LYS A 225 4.51 -35.91 15.64
CA LYS A 225 5.37 -36.97 15.08
C LYS A 225 6.60 -37.22 15.95
N ALA A 226 7.25 -36.17 16.42
CA ALA A 226 8.42 -36.28 17.30
C ALA A 226 8.07 -36.94 18.64
N GLN A 227 6.92 -36.60 19.23
CA GLN A 227 6.44 -37.20 20.47
C GLN A 227 6.08 -38.68 20.31
N MET A 228 5.44 -39.06 19.20
CA MET A 228 5.17 -40.48 18.90
C MET A 228 6.47 -41.28 18.85
N ALA A 229 7.44 -40.84 18.05
CA ALA A 229 8.73 -41.51 17.92
C ALA A 229 9.49 -41.59 19.26
N PHE A 230 9.41 -40.54 20.07
CA PHE A 230 10.04 -40.51 21.39
C PHE A 230 9.38 -41.48 22.37
N ARG A 231 8.04 -41.52 22.40
CA ARG A 231 7.26 -42.41 23.28
C ARG A 231 7.55 -43.88 22.98
N ASP A 232 7.64 -44.24 21.70
CA ASP A 232 7.94 -45.62 21.27
C ASP A 232 9.29 -46.12 21.82
N GLN A 233 10.25 -45.21 22.01
CA GLN A 233 11.59 -45.51 22.53
C GLN A 233 11.71 -45.41 24.05
N ASN A 234 10.76 -44.73 24.72
CA ASN A 234 10.86 -44.35 26.13
C ASN A 234 9.65 -44.82 26.95
N TYR A 235 9.11 -45.99 26.62
CA TYR A 235 8.04 -46.65 27.38
C TYR A 235 6.82 -45.74 27.62
N GLY A 236 6.42 -44.97 26.61
CA GLY A 236 5.24 -44.09 26.68
C GLY A 236 5.46 -42.72 27.32
N ARG A 237 6.69 -42.40 27.78
CA ARG A 237 7.03 -41.09 28.35
C ARG A 237 7.00 -39.98 27.29
N CYS A 238 6.40 -38.84 27.63
CA CYS A 238 6.49 -37.62 26.82
C CYS A 238 7.82 -36.89 27.00
N ALA A 239 8.36 -36.38 25.90
CA ALA A 239 9.51 -35.49 25.93
C ALA A 239 9.07 -34.05 26.24
N ARG A 240 9.94 -33.28 26.88
CA ARG A 240 9.79 -31.82 26.97
C ARG A 240 10.26 -31.16 25.66
N LEU A 241 9.82 -29.93 25.40
CA LEU A 241 10.24 -29.15 24.21
C LEU A 241 11.76 -29.02 24.13
N GLU A 242 12.41 -28.77 25.27
CA GLU A 242 13.86 -28.62 25.36
C GLU A 242 14.58 -29.94 25.04
N GLU A 243 14.03 -31.08 25.47
CA GLU A 243 14.60 -32.41 25.19
C GLU A 243 14.55 -32.71 23.68
N LEU A 244 13.42 -32.40 23.03
CA LEU A 244 13.28 -32.56 21.57
C LEU A 244 14.22 -31.61 20.80
N GLY A 245 14.41 -30.39 21.30
CA GLY A 245 15.33 -29.40 20.72
C GLY A 245 16.79 -29.82 20.84
N GLN A 246 17.21 -30.31 22.01
CA GLN A 246 18.57 -30.82 22.25
C GLN A 246 18.90 -32.05 21.42
N ALA A 247 17.92 -32.93 21.20
CA ALA A 247 18.05 -34.09 20.33
C ALA A 247 18.05 -33.73 18.82
N GLN A 248 17.90 -32.46 18.46
CA GLN A 248 17.84 -31.95 17.08
C GLN A 248 16.75 -32.61 16.22
N VAL A 249 15.68 -33.10 16.85
CA VAL A 249 14.52 -33.71 16.17
C VAL A 249 13.55 -32.64 15.67
N ILE A 250 13.61 -31.45 16.28
CA ILE A 250 12.78 -30.30 15.94
C ILE A 250 13.63 -29.05 15.69
N ASP A 251 13.02 -28.05 15.06
CA ASP A 251 13.61 -26.72 14.87
C ASP A 251 14.04 -26.09 16.22
N PRO A 252 15.27 -25.56 16.35
CA PRO A 252 15.74 -24.96 17.60
C PRO A 252 14.84 -23.83 18.13
N LEU A 253 14.21 -23.04 17.25
CA LEU A 253 13.25 -22.01 17.67
C LEU A 253 12.01 -22.65 18.30
N LEU A 254 11.54 -23.76 17.74
CA LEU A 254 10.43 -24.53 18.32
C LEU A 254 10.83 -25.16 19.65
N GLY A 255 12.07 -25.64 19.78
CA GLY A 255 12.64 -26.14 21.04
C GLY A 255 12.71 -25.09 22.15
N ASN A 256 12.82 -23.81 21.80
CA ASN A 256 12.72 -22.68 22.74
C ASN A 256 11.27 -22.33 23.14
N GLY A 257 10.28 -23.06 22.64
CA GLY A 257 8.87 -22.92 23.02
C GLY A 257 8.11 -21.82 22.29
N GLN A 258 8.72 -21.09 21.34
CA GLN A 258 8.01 -20.07 20.54
C GLN A 258 8.45 -20.07 19.06
N LYS A 259 7.47 -20.00 18.16
CA LYS A 259 7.72 -19.90 16.71
C LYS A 259 6.58 -19.15 16.02
N MET A 260 6.92 -18.22 15.14
CA MET A 260 5.97 -17.41 14.34
C MET A 260 4.81 -16.81 15.16
N GLY A 261 5.13 -16.22 16.32
CA GLY A 261 4.13 -15.56 17.17
C GLY A 261 3.22 -16.51 17.98
N TYR A 262 3.52 -17.80 17.98
CA TYR A 262 2.86 -18.82 18.79
C TYR A 262 3.79 -19.39 19.85
N ARG A 263 3.24 -19.67 21.03
CA ARG A 263 3.89 -20.37 22.14
C ARG A 263 3.40 -21.80 22.20
N PHE A 264 4.33 -22.74 22.31
CA PHE A 264 4.06 -24.18 22.33
C PHE A 264 4.27 -24.72 23.74
N ILE A 265 3.37 -25.61 24.16
CA ILE A 265 3.38 -26.22 25.49
C ILE A 265 3.13 -27.71 25.31
N ILE A 266 3.92 -28.54 25.99
CA ILE A 266 3.73 -29.99 26.04
C ILE A 266 3.47 -30.38 27.49
N VAL A 267 2.38 -31.11 27.71
CA VAL A 267 2.00 -31.63 29.01
C VAL A 267 1.86 -33.14 28.93
N SER A 268 2.46 -33.84 29.89
CA SER A 268 2.27 -35.29 30.05
C SER A 268 0.96 -35.55 30.77
N LEU A 269 0.13 -36.44 30.23
CA LEU A 269 -1.07 -36.94 30.88
C LEU A 269 -0.69 -37.91 32.00
N PRO A 270 -1.40 -37.87 33.15
CA PRO A 270 -1.14 -38.75 34.29
C PRO A 270 -1.63 -40.20 34.08
N ASN A 271 -2.16 -40.52 32.89
CA ASN A 271 -2.76 -41.82 32.59
C ASN A 271 -1.69 -42.92 32.51
N ALA A 272 -2.03 -44.13 32.95
CA ALA A 272 -1.13 -45.28 33.02
C ALA A 272 -0.54 -45.70 31.65
N ASP A 273 -1.25 -45.40 30.56
CA ASP A 273 -0.84 -45.71 29.19
C ASP A 273 0.13 -44.67 28.58
N GLY A 274 0.37 -43.57 29.30
CA GLY A 274 1.21 -42.45 28.87
C GLY A 274 0.60 -41.69 27.69
N GLY A 275 0.45 -40.38 27.79
CA GLY A 275 -0.08 -39.56 26.69
C GLY A 275 0.46 -38.15 26.74
N CYS A 276 0.57 -37.49 25.59
CA CYS A 276 1.03 -36.10 25.52
C CYS A 276 -0.07 -35.22 24.96
N GLU A 277 -0.29 -34.10 25.63
CA GLU A 277 -1.08 -32.99 25.11
C GLU A 277 -0.13 -31.89 24.65
N ILE A 278 -0.32 -31.46 23.41
CA ILE A 278 0.47 -30.41 22.77
C ILE A 278 -0.47 -29.26 22.46
N MET A 279 -0.15 -28.09 22.97
CA MET A 279 -0.95 -26.88 22.80
C MET A 279 -0.12 -25.81 22.11
N ALA A 280 -0.77 -25.02 21.25
CA ALA A 280 -0.19 -23.81 20.68
C ALA A 280 -1.13 -22.63 20.90
N VAL A 281 -0.61 -21.57 21.52
CA VAL A 281 -1.37 -20.37 21.91
C VAL A 281 -0.72 -19.14 21.28
N PRO A 282 -1.48 -18.22 20.66
CA PRO A 282 -0.92 -16.99 20.12
C PRO A 282 -0.35 -16.12 21.24
N VAL A 283 0.83 -15.55 21.04
CA VAL A 283 1.47 -14.65 22.03
C VAL A 283 0.69 -13.34 22.17
N SER A 284 0.04 -12.89 21.10
CA SER A 284 -0.85 -11.73 21.11
C SER A 284 -1.92 -11.86 20.02
N LYS A 285 -3.01 -11.08 20.15
CA LYS A 285 -4.10 -11.04 19.16
C LYS A 285 -3.66 -10.56 17.76
N SER A 286 -2.54 -9.83 17.67
CA SER A 286 -2.00 -9.38 16.39
C SER A 286 -1.22 -10.49 15.67
N GLU A 287 -0.73 -11.49 16.39
CA GLU A 287 0.02 -12.62 15.82
C GLU A 287 -0.88 -13.82 15.46
N GLY A 288 -2.02 -13.98 16.13
CA GLY A 288 -3.00 -15.03 15.81
C GLY A 288 -4.30 -14.90 16.60
N THR A 289 -5.37 -15.57 16.17
CA THR A 289 -6.67 -15.55 16.88
C THR A 289 -7.00 -16.89 17.51
N ARG A 290 -6.72 -17.99 16.80
CA ARG A 290 -7.04 -19.34 17.27
C ARG A 290 -5.92 -19.93 18.11
N SER A 291 -6.32 -20.71 19.10
CA SER A 291 -5.45 -21.61 19.85
C SER A 291 -5.70 -23.04 19.39
N PHE A 292 -4.67 -23.86 19.45
CA PHE A 292 -4.66 -25.20 18.89
C PHE A 292 -4.30 -26.21 19.98
N TYR A 293 -4.90 -27.40 19.87
CA TYR A 293 -4.71 -28.49 20.80
C TYR A 293 -4.58 -29.80 20.03
N TYR A 294 -3.65 -30.63 20.45
CA TYR A 294 -3.46 -31.98 19.92
C TYR A 294 -3.20 -32.94 21.08
N SER A 295 -3.78 -34.14 21.02
CA SER A 295 -3.46 -35.20 21.98
C SER A 295 -3.05 -36.48 21.25
N THR A 296 -2.08 -37.19 21.82
CA THR A 296 -1.63 -38.48 21.28
C THR A 296 -2.61 -39.63 21.56
N GLU A 297 -3.59 -39.43 22.44
CA GLU A 297 -4.60 -40.45 22.76
C GLU A 297 -5.67 -40.52 21.66
N ASP A 298 -6.19 -39.36 21.24
CA ASP A 298 -7.23 -39.26 20.22
C ASP A 298 -6.66 -39.00 18.81
N ASN A 299 -5.39 -38.57 18.70
CA ASN A 299 -4.72 -38.22 17.44
C ASN A 299 -5.46 -37.15 16.62
N ILE A 300 -6.25 -36.31 17.27
CA ILE A 300 -7.07 -35.28 16.63
C ILE A 300 -6.47 -33.91 16.94
N LEU A 301 -6.24 -33.12 15.87
CA LEU A 301 -5.92 -31.70 16.00
C LEU A 301 -7.23 -30.92 16.16
N ARG A 302 -7.28 -30.04 17.15
CA ARG A 302 -8.44 -29.21 17.51
C ARG A 302 -8.05 -27.74 17.49
N ALA A 303 -9.02 -26.88 17.20
CA ALA A 303 -8.79 -25.44 17.16
C ALA A 303 -10.00 -24.67 17.67
N ALA A 304 -9.75 -23.63 18.47
CA ALA A 304 -10.79 -22.74 18.95
C ALA A 304 -10.23 -21.32 19.14
N ASP A 305 -11.07 -20.30 18.95
CA ASP A 305 -10.75 -18.96 19.44
C ASP A 305 -10.96 -18.91 20.95
N LYS A 306 -9.84 -19.04 21.67
CA LYS A 306 -9.77 -19.00 23.14
C LYS A 306 -9.30 -17.65 23.67
N LYS A 307 -9.22 -16.60 22.84
CA LYS A 307 -8.77 -15.25 23.21
C LYS A 307 -7.39 -15.20 23.90
N GLY A 308 -6.50 -16.15 23.59
CA GLY A 308 -5.16 -16.27 24.18
C GLY A 308 -5.05 -17.28 25.33
N GLU A 309 -6.14 -17.98 25.67
CA GLU A 309 -6.10 -19.12 26.58
C GLU A 309 -5.75 -20.42 25.85
N VAL A 310 -5.38 -21.45 26.60
CA VAL A 310 -5.08 -22.77 26.03
C VAL A 310 -6.35 -23.44 25.45
N ALA A 311 -6.19 -24.04 24.27
CA ALA A 311 -7.19 -24.96 23.72
C ALA A 311 -7.13 -26.31 24.46
N ASN A 312 -8.24 -27.04 24.46
CA ASN A 312 -8.39 -28.30 25.19
C ASN A 312 -9.13 -29.37 24.37
N ARG A 313 -9.24 -30.57 24.95
CA ARG A 313 -9.87 -31.74 24.31
C ARG A 313 -11.34 -31.54 23.91
N MET A 314 -12.05 -30.61 24.55
CA MET A 314 -13.47 -30.34 24.26
C MET A 314 -13.67 -29.43 23.05
N ASP A 315 -12.58 -28.85 22.51
CA ASP A 315 -12.66 -27.97 21.36
C ASP A 315 -12.97 -28.76 20.07
N PRO A 316 -13.60 -28.13 19.07
CA PRO A 316 -13.94 -28.80 17.83
C PRO A 316 -12.67 -29.27 17.10
N PRO A 317 -12.73 -30.44 16.42
CA PRO A 317 -11.65 -30.88 15.56
C PRO A 317 -11.39 -29.83 14.48
N LEU A 318 -10.12 -29.59 14.17
CA LEU A 318 -9.73 -28.84 12.98
C LEU A 318 -10.03 -29.76 11.80
N ASP A 319 -11.17 -29.52 11.17
CA ASP A 319 -11.59 -30.19 9.95
C ASP A 319 -10.51 -30.02 8.85
N SER A 320 -10.30 -31.09 8.07
CA SER A 320 -9.34 -31.11 6.96
C SER A 320 -9.68 -30.13 5.83
N GLU A 321 -10.83 -29.44 5.93
CA GLU A 321 -11.33 -28.47 4.95
C GLU A 321 -10.74 -27.06 5.15
N TYR A 322 -10.21 -26.75 6.34
CA TYR A 322 -9.51 -25.50 6.62
C TYR A 322 -7.98 -25.61 6.45
N GLY A 323 -7.56 -25.91 5.21
CA GLY A 323 -6.28 -25.42 4.70
C GLY A 323 -6.21 -23.87 4.76
N PRO A 324 -5.05 -23.24 4.53
CA PRO A 324 -4.86 -21.79 4.69
C PRO A 324 -6.06 -21.04 4.09
N GLN A 325 -6.82 -20.34 4.95
CA GLN A 325 -8.07 -19.70 4.55
C GLN A 325 -7.78 -18.81 3.35
N LYS A 326 -8.27 -19.21 2.17
CA LYS A 326 -8.33 -18.31 1.02
C LYS A 326 -9.11 -17.09 1.50
N PRO A 327 -8.63 -15.87 1.26
CA PRO A 327 -9.39 -14.67 1.61
C PRO A 327 -10.77 -14.80 0.98
N GLN A 328 -11.80 -14.83 1.82
CA GLN A 328 -13.19 -14.80 1.38
C GLN A 328 -13.40 -13.45 0.71
N ILE A 329 -13.22 -13.40 -0.61
CA ILE A 329 -13.62 -12.26 -1.41
C ILE A 329 -15.14 -12.23 -1.30
N SER A 330 -15.63 -11.34 -0.45
CA SER A 330 -17.06 -11.07 -0.33
C SER A 330 -17.51 -10.54 -1.69
N SER A 331 -18.08 -11.43 -2.51
CA SER A 331 -18.79 -11.08 -3.73
C SER A 331 -20.10 -10.41 -3.33
N LYS A 332 -20.02 -9.20 -2.78
CA LYS A 332 -21.15 -8.28 -2.86
C LYS A 332 -21.10 -7.66 -4.24
N THR A 333 -21.89 -8.27 -5.11
CA THR A 333 -22.37 -7.71 -6.37
C THR A 333 -22.74 -6.24 -6.14
N PHE A 334 -22.12 -5.36 -6.93
CA PHE A 334 -22.61 -4.02 -7.23
C PHE A 334 -22.97 -4.01 -8.71
#